data_AF-A0A0Q8BQN6-F1
#
_entry.id   AF-A0A0Q8BQN6-F1
#
_cell.length_a   1.000
_cell.length_b   1.000
_cell.length_c   1.000
_cell.angle_alpha   90.00
_cell.angle_beta   90.00
_cell.angle_gamma   90.00
#
_symmetry.space_group_name_H-M   'P 1'
#
loop_
_entity.id
_entity.type
_entity.pdbx_description
1 polymer ?
#
loop_
_entity_poly.entity_id
_entity_poly.type
_entity_poly.pdbx_seq_one_letter_code
_entity_poly.pdbx_strand_id
1 'polypeptide(L)'
;MTPSGFFIGGAIPAVCLGLGTVLMRASLGAGASIPLYLGVVGSVVALLGWSAFIWTGGAVLSARSVMLAAAMGTTWTLAIACMAYGIGVLKLPVSVIAPLTNSNALIAVLVGGVVFSEWRNLNLSLVALGTLLICAGATVISLSR
;
A
#
# COMPACT_ATOMS: atom_id res chain seq x y z
N MET A 1 0.68 5.83 -21.43
CA MET A 1 0.38 6.38 -20.09
C MET A 1 0.59 7.88 -20.14
N THR A 2 -0.31 8.70 -19.60
CA THR A 2 -0.13 10.16 -19.57
C THR A 2 0.86 10.56 -18.46
N PRO A 3 1.51 11.74 -18.54
CA PRO A 3 2.38 12.24 -17.48
C PRO A 3 1.65 12.34 -16.12
N SER A 4 0.40 12.80 -16.11
CA SER A 4 -0.42 12.88 -14.89
C SER A 4 -0.69 11.50 -14.28
N GLY A 5 -0.96 10.49 -15.11
CA GLY A 5 -1.16 9.11 -14.66
C GLY A 5 0.10 8.52 -14.02
N PHE A 6 1.29 8.84 -14.54
CA PHE A 6 2.57 8.43 -13.96
C PHE A 6 2.81 9.05 -12.58
N PHE A 7 2.60 10.36 -12.43
CA PHE A 7 2.87 11.04 -11.18
C PHE A 7 1.83 10.73 -10.10
N ILE A 8 0.54 10.86 -10.42
CA ILE A 8 -0.55 10.70 -9.45
C ILE A 8 -0.79 9.22 -9.14
N GLY A 9 -0.69 8.34 -10.14
CA GLY A 9 -0.92 6.90 -9.97
C GLY A 9 0.30 6.11 -9.50
N GLY A 10 1.51 6.69 -9.60
CA GLY A 10 2.76 5.95 -9.34
C GLY A 10 3.75 6.68 -8.43
N ALA A 11 4.39 7.73 -8.94
CA ALA A 11 5.55 8.34 -8.28
C ALA A 11 5.21 8.95 -6.90
N ILE A 12 4.13 9.74 -6.82
CA ILE A 12 3.71 10.36 -5.55
C ILE A 12 3.32 9.29 -4.52
N PRO A 13 2.44 8.32 -4.83
CA PRO A 13 2.16 7.20 -3.94
C PRO A 13 3.41 6.47 -3.46
N ALA A 14 4.37 6.19 -4.35
CA ALA A 14 5.61 5.48 -3.99
C ALA A 14 6.44 6.25 -2.95
N VAL A 15 6.59 7.57 -3.13
CA VAL A 15 7.28 8.44 -2.16
C VAL A 15 6.53 8.48 -0.83
N CYS A 16 5.21 8.69 -0.85
CA CYS A 16 4.39 8.76 0.35
C CYS A 16 4.40 7.45 1.14
N LEU A 17 4.28 6.29 0.48
CA LEU A 17 4.33 4.99 1.14
C LEU A 17 5.72 4.67 1.69
N GLY A 18 6.78 5.04 0.97
CA GLY A 18 8.16 4.92 1.44
C GLY A 18 8.42 5.75 2.70
N LEU A 19 8.09 7.04 2.66
CA LEU A 19 8.18 7.93 3.82
C LEU A 19 7.28 7.47 4.98
N GLY A 20 6.07 7.01 4.68
CA GLY A 20 5.14 6.47 5.66
C GLY A 20 5.73 5.29 6.44
N THR A 21 6.51 4.43 5.79
CA THR A 21 7.19 3.30 6.45
C THR A 21 8.33 3.78 7.37
N VAL A 22 9.03 4.85 6.99
CA VAL A 22 10.04 5.49 7.86
C VAL A 22 9.38 6.13 9.09
N LEU A 23 8.28 6.85 8.89
CA LEU A 23 7.50 7.47 9.97
C LEU A 23 6.87 6.42 10.91
N MET A 24 6.43 5.28 10.37
CA MET A 24 6.00 4.13 11.17
C MET A 24 7.11 3.69 12.12
N ARG A 25 8.33 3.48 11.61
CA ARG A 25 9.49 3.12 12.46
C ARG A 25 9.77 4.19 13.51
N ALA A 26 9.73 5.47 13.14
CA ALA A 26 9.96 6.57 14.07
C ALA A 26 8.91 6.59 15.19
N SER A 27 7.63 6.42 14.86
CA SER A 27 6.53 6.37 15.82
C SER A 27 6.65 5.19 16.80
N LEU A 28 6.90 3.99 16.28
CA LEU A 28 7.10 2.80 17.12
C LEU A 28 8.38 2.91 17.97
N GLY A 29 9.44 3.51 17.42
CA GLY A 29 10.67 3.80 18.14
C GLY A 29 10.51 4.83 19.27
N ALA A 30 9.56 5.75 19.13
CA ALA A 30 9.16 6.70 20.18
C ALA A 30 8.26 6.08 21.26
N GLY A 31 7.99 4.77 21.20
CA GLY A 31 7.25 4.04 22.23
C GLY A 31 5.75 3.87 21.96
N ALA A 32 5.26 4.23 20.76
CA ALA A 32 3.87 3.96 20.40
C ALA A 32 3.58 2.45 20.37
N SER A 33 2.50 2.01 21.03
CA SER A 33 2.01 0.64 20.86
C SER A 33 1.38 0.47 19.47
N ILE A 34 1.40 -0.75 18.93
CA ILE A 34 0.82 -1.03 17.60
C ILE A 34 -0.67 -0.62 17.53
N PRO A 35 -1.53 -0.94 18.53
CA PRO A 35 -2.92 -0.50 18.49
C PRO A 35 -3.07 1.03 18.51
N LEU A 36 -2.23 1.74 19.28
CA LEU A 36 -2.24 3.21 19.31
C LEU A 36 -1.84 3.78 17.94
N TYR A 37 -0.76 3.27 17.35
CA TYR A 37 -0.30 3.66 16.02
C TYR A 37 -1.42 3.48 14.97
N LEU A 38 -2.04 2.29 14.92
CA LEU A 38 -3.14 2.01 14.00
C LEU A 38 -4.36 2.90 14.26
N GLY A 39 -4.70 3.15 15.53
CA GLY A 39 -5.78 4.04 15.91
C GLY A 39 -5.56 5.46 15.38
N VAL A 40 -4.37 6.03 15.61
CA VAL A 40 -4.03 7.37 15.12
C VAL A 40 -4.04 7.44 13.59
N VAL A 41 -3.39 6.49 12.92
CA VAL A 41 -3.37 6.44 11.44
C VAL A 41 -4.79 6.32 10.88
N GLY A 42 -5.61 5.42 11.44
CA GLY A 42 -7.00 5.23 11.05
C GLY A 42 -7.83 6.50 11.24
N SER A 43 -7.65 7.23 12.36
CA SER A 43 -8.31 8.51 12.59
C SER A 43 -7.92 9.56 11.54
N VAL A 44 -6.64 9.68 11.18
CA VAL A 44 -6.20 10.62 10.13
C VAL A 44 -6.82 10.28 8.78
N VAL A 45 -6.82 9.00 8.39
CA VAL A 45 -7.44 8.54 7.14
C VAL A 45 -8.94 8.84 7.13
N ALA A 46 -9.64 8.57 8.24
CA ALA A 46 -11.07 8.86 8.36
C ALA A 46 -11.35 10.37 8.25
N LEU A 47 -10.58 11.21 8.95
CA LEU A 47 -10.75 12.66 8.91
C LEU A 47 -10.55 13.23 7.49
N LEU A 48 -9.50 12.81 6.79
CA LEU A 48 -9.25 13.23 5.41
C LEU A 48 -10.31 12.71 4.43
N GLY A 49 -10.74 11.45 4.59
CA GLY A 49 -11.77 10.85 3.74
C GLY A 49 -13.15 11.51 3.90
N TRP A 50 -13.60 11.70 5.15
CA TRP A 50 -14.90 12.31 5.43
C TRP A 50 -14.93 13.80 5.07
N SER A 51 -13.84 14.55 5.31
CA SER A 51 -13.76 15.95 4.88
C SER A 51 -13.85 16.08 3.35
N ALA A 52 -13.18 15.22 2.60
CA ALA A 52 -13.28 15.20 1.14
C ALA A 52 -14.68 14.80 0.65
N PHE A 53 -15.32 13.83 1.31
CA PHE A 53 -16.70 13.42 0.99
C PHE A 53 -17.69 14.58 1.18
N ILE A 54 -17.58 15.32 2.28
CA ILE A 54 -18.43 16.49 2.57
C ILE A 54 -18.16 17.61 1.56
N TRP A 55 -16.88 17.91 1.28
CA TRP A 55 -16.49 18.97 0.35
C TRP A 55 -17.05 18.74 -1.05
N THR A 56 -17.01 17.49 -1.53
CA THR A 56 -17.44 17.14 -2.89
C THR A 56 -18.96 16.97 -3.02
N GLY A 57 -19.72 17.19 -1.95
CA GLY A 57 -21.19 17.06 -1.96
C GLY A 57 -21.67 15.61 -1.96
N GLY A 58 -20.83 14.67 -1.50
CA GLY A 58 -21.14 13.28 -1.16
C GLY A 58 -22.21 12.60 -2.03
N ALA A 59 -21.83 12.06 -3.18
CA ALA A 59 -22.74 11.28 -4.01
C ALA A 59 -23.22 9.97 -3.32
N VAL A 60 -24.35 9.44 -3.83
CA VAL A 60 -25.15 8.31 -3.35
C VAL A 60 -24.31 7.18 -2.71
N LEU A 61 -24.60 6.91 -1.43
CA LEU A 61 -24.06 5.77 -0.70
C LEU A 61 -24.67 4.46 -1.25
N SER A 62 -23.89 3.72 -2.04
CA SER A 62 -24.23 2.36 -2.44
C SER A 62 -23.68 1.36 -1.43
N ALA A 63 -24.51 0.44 -0.95
CA ALA A 63 -24.07 -0.62 -0.05
C ALA A 63 -22.89 -1.42 -0.63
N ARG A 64 -22.88 -1.66 -1.95
CA ARG A 64 -21.80 -2.39 -2.62
C ARG A 64 -20.48 -1.64 -2.59
N SER A 65 -20.47 -0.33 -2.87
CA SER A 65 -19.22 0.45 -2.86
C SER A 65 -18.65 0.58 -1.45
N VAL A 66 -19.52 0.76 -0.45
CA VAL A 66 -19.12 0.81 0.96
C VAL A 66 -18.52 -0.52 1.41
N MET A 67 -19.13 -1.66 1.07
CA MET A 67 -18.60 -2.98 1.43
C MET A 67 -17.23 -3.26 0.80
N LEU A 68 -17.03 -2.91 -0.48
CA LEU A 68 -15.73 -3.07 -1.14
C LEU A 68 -14.66 -2.15 -0.53
N ALA A 69 -15.02 -0.91 -0.20
CA ALA A 69 -14.13 0.02 0.50
C ALA A 69 -13.76 -0.49 1.91
N ALA A 70 -14.73 -1.06 2.64
CA ALA A 70 -14.49 -1.66 3.95
C ALA A 70 -13.57 -2.90 3.87
N ALA A 71 -13.75 -3.73 2.85
CA ALA A 71 -12.86 -4.88 2.61
C ALA A 71 -11.42 -4.42 2.31
N MET A 72 -11.26 -3.40 1.45
CA MET A 72 -9.95 -2.79 1.17
C MET A 72 -9.33 -2.19 2.44
N GLY A 73 -10.10 -1.41 3.22
CA GLY A 73 -9.61 -0.83 4.47
C GLY A 73 -9.17 -1.88 5.48
N THR A 74 -9.88 -3.01 5.55
CA THR A 74 -9.54 -4.15 6.41
C THR A 74 -8.24 -4.82 6.00
N THR A 75 -8.08 -5.16 4.70
CA THR A 75 -6.86 -5.79 4.20
C THR A 75 -5.64 -4.88 4.30
N TRP A 76 -5.82 -3.58 4.04
CA TRP A 76 -4.78 -2.58 4.22
C TRP A 76 -4.35 -2.46 5.70
N THR A 77 -5.30 -2.34 6.61
CA THR A 77 -5.02 -2.23 8.05
C THR A 77 -4.27 -3.46 8.56
N LEU A 78 -4.66 -4.66 8.12
CA LEU A 78 -3.96 -5.89 8.47
C LEU A 78 -2.50 -5.90 7.98
N ALA A 79 -2.26 -5.46 6.74
CA ALA A 79 -0.90 -5.35 6.21
C ALA A 79 -0.04 -4.36 7.03
N ILE A 80 -0.59 -3.18 7.36
CA ILE A 80 0.07 -2.17 8.18
C ILE A 80 0.34 -2.70 9.60
N ALA A 81 -0.57 -3.47 10.19
CA ALA A 81 -0.38 -4.10 11.49
C ALA A 81 0.78 -5.11 11.47
N CYS A 82 0.87 -5.94 10.43
CA CYS A 82 1.97 -6.88 10.24
C CYS A 82 3.32 -6.16 10.06
N MET A 83 3.34 -5.07 9.28
CA MET A 83 4.54 -4.23 9.13
C MET A 83 4.97 -3.62 10.47
N ALA A 84 4.02 -3.04 11.20
CA ALA A 84 4.27 -2.43 12.50
C ALA A 84 4.77 -3.46 13.51
N TYR A 85 4.25 -4.69 13.48
CA TYR A 85 4.76 -5.81 14.29
C TYR A 85 6.20 -6.19 13.90
N GLY A 86 6.47 -6.32 12.59
CA GLY A 86 7.81 -6.62 12.09
C GLY A 86 8.86 -5.59 12.50
N ILE A 87 8.52 -4.30 12.45
CA ILE A 87 9.42 -3.21 12.85
C ILE A 87 9.51 -3.09 14.37
N GLY A 88 8.36 -3.02 15.05
CA GLY A 88 8.26 -2.69 16.46
C GLY A 88 8.68 -3.83 17.38
N VAL A 89 8.29 -5.06 17.04
CA VAL A 89 8.51 -6.27 17.86
C VAL A 89 9.68 -7.08 17.34
N LEU A 90 9.67 -7.45 16.05
CA LEU A 90 10.72 -8.29 15.46
C LEU A 90 12.01 -7.54 15.10
N LYS A 91 12.02 -6.19 15.26
CA LYS A 91 13.18 -5.31 14.99
C LYS A 91 13.76 -5.46 13.59
N LEU A 92 12.92 -5.83 12.62
CA LEU A 92 13.28 -5.85 11.22
C LEU A 92 13.52 -4.41 10.71
N PRO A 93 14.42 -4.20 9.74
CA PRO A 93 14.68 -2.87 9.24
C PRO A 93 13.57 -2.45 8.28
N VAL A 94 13.41 -1.14 8.16
CA VAL A 94 12.60 -0.55 7.09
C VAL A 94 13.16 -0.91 5.71
N SER A 95 14.48 -1.02 5.56
CA SER A 95 15.12 -1.31 4.26
C SER A 95 14.78 -2.69 3.68
N VAL A 96 14.37 -3.65 4.51
CA VAL A 96 13.93 -4.98 4.07
C VAL A 96 12.41 -5.05 4.01
N ILE A 97 11.72 -4.48 5.01
CA ILE A 97 10.25 -4.49 5.04
C ILE A 97 9.67 -3.72 3.85
N ALA A 98 10.15 -2.52 3.55
CA ALA A 98 9.54 -1.68 2.51
C ALA A 98 9.57 -2.33 1.10
N PRO A 99 10.70 -2.91 0.62
CA PRO A 99 10.70 -3.63 -0.65
C PRO A 99 9.85 -4.90 -0.65
N LEU A 100 9.86 -5.67 0.44
CA LEU A 100 9.01 -6.87 0.57
C LEU A 100 7.52 -6.51 0.47
N THR A 101 7.10 -5.45 1.15
CA THR A 101 5.70 -5.03 1.13
C THR A 101 5.29 -4.40 -0.20
N ASN A 102 6.20 -3.67 -0.87
CA ASN A 102 5.96 -3.13 -2.20
C ASN A 102 5.89 -4.22 -3.30
N SER A 103 6.31 -5.45 -2.99
CA SER A 103 6.04 -6.61 -3.87
C SER A 103 4.54 -6.96 -3.94
N ASN A 104 3.69 -6.33 -3.13
CA ASN A 104 2.23 -6.37 -3.29
C ASN A 104 1.76 -5.92 -4.68
N ALA A 105 2.57 -5.14 -5.40
CA ALA A 105 2.32 -4.77 -6.79
C ALA A 105 2.17 -6.00 -7.69
N LEU A 106 2.91 -7.08 -7.42
CA LEU A 106 2.80 -8.34 -8.16
C LEU A 106 1.44 -9.00 -7.94
N ILE A 107 0.96 -9.00 -6.70
CA ILE A 107 -0.37 -9.51 -6.36
C ILE A 107 -1.44 -8.67 -7.04
N ALA A 108 -1.29 -7.33 -7.05
CA ALA A 108 -2.21 -6.43 -7.72
C ALA A 108 -2.25 -6.66 -9.24
N VAL A 109 -1.10 -6.85 -9.89
CA VAL A 109 -1.01 -7.16 -11.33
C VAL A 109 -1.67 -8.50 -11.65
N LEU A 110 -1.43 -9.53 -10.84
CA LEU A 110 -2.02 -10.85 -11.05
C LEU A 110 -3.54 -10.84 -10.85
N VAL A 111 -3.99 -10.35 -9.70
CA VAL A 111 -5.42 -10.34 -9.34
C VAL A 111 -6.18 -9.34 -10.19
N GLY A 112 -5.66 -8.13 -10.39
CA GLY A 112 -6.26 -7.11 -11.25
C GLY A 112 -6.33 -7.57 -12.71
N GLY A 113 -5.25 -8.18 -13.20
CA GLY A 113 -5.19 -8.85 -14.49
C GLY A 113 -6.37 -9.79 -14.72
N VAL A 114 -6.63 -10.69 -13.77
CA VAL A 114 -7.70 -11.70 -13.86
C VAL A 114 -9.08 -11.08 -13.62
N VAL A 115 -9.29 -10.38 -12.50
CA VAL A 115 -10.60 -9.89 -12.06
C VAL A 115 -11.18 -8.85 -13.01
N PHE A 116 -10.35 -7.95 -13.52
CA PHE A 116 -10.76 -6.90 -14.45
C PHE A 116 -10.50 -7.27 -15.91
N SER A 117 -10.00 -8.48 -16.18
CA SER A 117 -9.63 -8.94 -17.53
C SER A 117 -8.64 -8.02 -18.25
N GLU A 118 -7.78 -7.33 -17.50
CA GLU A 118 -6.78 -6.40 -18.05
C GLU A 118 -5.74 -7.13 -18.89
N TRP A 119 -5.54 -8.44 -18.69
CA TRP A 119 -4.62 -9.28 -19.48
C TRP A 119 -4.84 -9.19 -20.99
N ARG A 120 -6.05 -8.81 -21.44
CA ARG A 120 -6.37 -8.63 -22.87
C ARG A 120 -5.73 -7.37 -23.48
N ASN A 121 -5.48 -6.36 -22.66
CA ASN A 121 -4.99 -5.05 -23.08
C ASN A 121 -3.53 -4.79 -22.68
N LEU A 122 -2.95 -5.71 -21.90
CA LEU A 122 -1.58 -5.60 -21.41
C LEU A 122 -0.59 -6.24 -22.39
N ASN A 123 0.58 -5.63 -22.52
CA ASN A 123 1.72 -6.29 -23.14
C ASN A 123 2.30 -7.29 -22.12
N LEU A 124 1.87 -8.56 -22.22
CA LEU A 124 2.22 -9.62 -21.27
C LEU A 124 3.73 -9.83 -21.15
N SER A 125 4.49 -9.65 -22.23
CA SER A 125 5.96 -9.79 -22.22
C SER A 125 6.62 -8.71 -21.37
N LEU A 126 6.19 -7.44 -21.51
CA LEU A 126 6.71 -6.35 -20.69
C LEU A 126 6.29 -6.48 -19.23
N VAL A 127 5.04 -6.92 -18.97
CA VAL A 127 4.56 -7.18 -17.62
C VAL A 127 5.39 -8.29 -16.96
N ALA A 128 5.60 -9.41 -17.64
CA ALA A 128 6.41 -10.52 -17.14
C ALA A 128 7.86 -10.09 -16.85
N LEU A 129 8.48 -9.33 -17.75
CA LEU A 129 9.83 -8.79 -17.52
C LEU A 129 9.86 -7.86 -16.31
N GLY A 130 8.90 -6.96 -16.17
CA GLY A 130 8.77 -6.09 -15.01
C GLY A 130 8.58 -6.85 -13.71
N THR A 131 7.73 -7.89 -13.70
CA THR A 131 7.53 -8.79 -12.56
C THR A 131 8.85 -9.47 -12.16
N LEU A 132 9.60 -10.01 -13.12
CA LEU A 132 10.90 -10.62 -12.85
C LEU A 132 11.89 -9.62 -12.22
N LEU A 133 11.94 -8.39 -12.74
CA LEU A 133 12.81 -7.35 -12.20
C LEU A 133 12.42 -6.96 -10.76
N ILE A 134 11.13 -6.87 -10.46
CA ILE A 134 10.64 -6.61 -9.09
C ILE A 134 11.02 -7.77 -8.16
N CYS A 135 10.78 -9.02 -8.56
CA CYS A 135 11.15 -10.20 -7.77
C CYS A 135 12.65 -10.25 -7.51
N ALA A 136 13.48 -10.04 -8.55
CA ALA A 136 14.93 -10.05 -8.44
C ALA A 136 15.41 -8.93 -7.50
N GLY A 137 14.92 -7.70 -7.69
CA GLY A 137 15.26 -6.57 -6.83
C GLY A 137 14.86 -6.80 -5.36
N ALA A 138 13.63 -7.25 -5.12
CA ALA A 138 13.16 -7.56 -3.77
C ALA A 138 13.98 -8.68 -3.11
N THR A 139 14.35 -9.72 -3.87
CA THR A 139 15.21 -10.82 -3.38
C THR A 139 16.59 -10.32 -3.01
N VAL A 140 17.26 -9.59 -3.91
CA VAL A 140 18.60 -9.03 -3.66
C VAL A 140 18.60 -8.13 -2.43
N ILE A 141 17.60 -7.26 -2.26
CA ILE A 141 17.50 -6.40 -1.08
C ILE A 141 17.23 -7.23 0.18
N SER A 142 16.41 -8.28 0.10
CA SER A 142 16.15 -9.16 1.24
C SER A 142 17.40 -9.93 1.69
N LEU A 143 18.30 -10.23 0.76
CA LEU A 143 19.61 -10.84 1.03
C LEU A 143 20.69 -9.85 1.51
N SER A 144 20.38 -8.55 1.61
CA SER A 144 21.32 -7.55 2.14
C SER A 144 21.52 -7.63 3.66
N ARG A 145 21.12 -8.75 4.27
CA ARG A 145 21.19 -9.04 5.69
C ARG A 145 21.72 -10.44 5.96
#